data_AF-A0A6C1DA95-F1
#
_entry.id   AF-A0A6C1DA95-F1
#
_cell.length_a   1.000
_cell.length_b   1.000
_cell.length_c   1.000
_cell.angle_alpha   90.00
_cell.angle_beta   90.00
_cell.angle_gamma   90.00
#
_symmetry.space_group_name_H-M   'P 1'
#
loop_
_entity.id
_entity.type
_entity.pdbx_description
1 polymer ?
#
loop_
_entity_poly.entity_id
_entity_poly.type
_entity_poly.pdbx_seq_one_letter_code
_entity_poly.pdbx_strand_id
1 'polypeptide(L)'
;GIQKLDSALKNLLEKRSPDFILLETSGSSHPLPLVRYLREHPQVSLKAFLSLVDTVMLNDDYDGGKKLIPVFQEHLNRGTRGVESLLAEQIMFCNKLLLTKNDRLPFYVVTEVARAIHPLNP
;
A
#
# COMPACT_ATOMS: atom_id res chain seq x y z
N GLY A 1 -3.68 1.17 16.71
CA GLY A 1 -3.67 0.07 15.72
C GLY A 1 -2.80 -1.07 16.20
N ILE A 2 -1.48 -0.87 16.20
CA ILE A 2 -0.47 -1.92 16.46
C ILE A 2 -0.69 -2.70 17.76
N GLN A 3 -0.95 -2.04 18.90
CA GLN A 3 -1.20 -2.75 20.17
C GLN A 3 -2.39 -3.73 20.11
N LYS A 4 -3.46 -3.34 19.40
CA LYS A 4 -4.63 -4.21 19.18
C LYS A 4 -4.28 -5.39 18.27
N LEU A 5 -3.50 -5.14 17.21
CA LEU A 5 -2.99 -6.19 16.35
C LEU A 5 -2.10 -7.19 17.13
N ASP A 6 -1.19 -6.69 17.97
CA ASP A 6 -0.30 -7.51 18.79
C ASP A 6 -1.08 -8.44 19.72
N SER A 7 -2.08 -7.88 20.40
CA SER A 7 -2.98 -8.67 21.26
C SER A 7 -3.73 -9.73 20.47
N ALA A 8 -4.21 -9.40 19.26
CA ALA A 8 -4.90 -10.36 18.39
C ALA A 8 -3.97 -11.46 17.87
N LEU A 9 -2.73 -11.12 17.49
CA LEU A 9 -1.72 -12.07 17.04
C LEU A 9 -1.35 -13.04 18.17
N LYS A 10 -1.08 -12.56 19.38
CA LYS A 10 -0.80 -13.41 20.54
C LYS A 10 -1.93 -14.40 20.80
N ASN A 11 -3.17 -13.91 20.88
CA ASN A 11 -4.36 -14.75 21.08
C ASN A 11 -4.54 -15.80 19.97
N LEU A 12 -4.21 -15.46 18.71
CA LEU A 12 -4.30 -16.40 17.57
C LEU A 12 -3.23 -17.50 17.70
N LEU A 13 -1.98 -17.11 17.98
CA LEU A 13 -0.82 -17.99 18.02
C LEU A 13 -0.80 -18.90 19.25
N GLU A 14 -1.46 -18.50 20.35
CA GLU A 14 -1.69 -19.37 21.51
C GLU A 14 -2.62 -20.55 21.18
N LYS A 15 -3.57 -20.34 20.26
CA LYS A 15 -4.65 -21.31 19.97
C LYS A 15 -4.42 -22.09 18.69
N ARG A 16 -3.60 -21.58 17.78
CA ARG A 16 -3.41 -22.11 16.43
C ARG A 16 -1.99 -21.86 15.94
N SER A 17 -1.54 -22.71 15.01
CA SER A 17 -0.27 -22.56 14.30
C SER A 17 -0.53 -22.42 12.78
N PRO A 18 -1.08 -21.28 12.32
CA PRO A 18 -1.37 -21.09 10.91
C PRO A 18 -0.07 -20.97 10.09
N ASP A 19 -0.05 -21.59 8.90
CA ASP A 19 1.06 -21.41 7.95
C ASP A 19 1.12 -19.99 7.38
N PHE A 20 -0.05 -19.36 7.22
CA PHE A 20 -0.18 -18.00 6.68
C PHE A 20 -1.24 -17.19 7.44
N ILE A 21 -0.97 -15.90 7.60
CA ILE A 21 -1.90 -14.91 8.13
C ILE A 21 -2.06 -13.81 7.08
N LEU A 22 -3.30 -13.55 6.65
CA LEU A 22 -3.63 -12.43 5.80
C LEU A 22 -4.13 -11.27 6.67
N LEU A 23 -3.46 -10.12 6.57
CA LEU A 23 -3.86 -8.91 7.27
C LEU A 23 -4.41 -7.91 6.24
N GLU A 24 -5.69 -7.58 6.37
CA GLU A 24 -6.30 -6.47 5.64
C GLU A 24 -6.13 -5.18 6.45
N THR A 25 -5.73 -4.11 5.78
CA THR A 25 -5.68 -2.77 6.36
C THR A 25 -6.79 -1.90 5.77
N SER A 26 -7.33 -0.96 6.54
CA SER A 26 -8.24 0.04 5.98
C SER A 26 -7.54 0.85 4.88
N GLY A 27 -8.32 1.37 3.92
CA GLY A 27 -7.78 2.23 2.87
C GLY A 27 -7.05 3.48 3.38
N SER A 28 -7.33 3.90 4.62
CA SER A 28 -6.69 5.02 5.32
C SER A 28 -5.43 4.67 6.14
N SER A 29 -5.00 3.40 6.13
CA SER A 29 -3.90 2.93 6.98
C SER A 29 -2.53 3.25 6.37
N HIS A 30 -1.65 3.81 7.19
CA HIS A 30 -0.25 4.01 6.83
C HIS A 30 0.53 2.67 6.96
N PRO A 31 1.24 2.24 5.91
CA PRO A 31 1.89 0.93 5.90
C PRO A 31 3.14 0.86 6.79
N LEU A 32 3.91 1.95 6.90
CA LEU A 32 5.23 1.93 7.52
C LEU A 32 5.24 1.45 8.99
N PRO A 33 4.34 1.92 9.89
CA PRO A 33 4.29 1.41 11.26
C PRO A 33 4.01 -0.09 11.33
N LEU A 34 3.16 -0.61 10.44
CA LEU A 34 2.81 -2.03 10.39
C LEU A 34 4.00 -2.87 9.89
N VAL A 35 4.65 -2.42 8.82
CA VAL A 35 5.83 -3.08 8.25
C VAL A 35 6.95 -3.16 9.28
N ARG A 36 7.24 -2.05 9.98
CA ARG A 36 8.27 -2.03 11.05
C ARG A 36 7.95 -3.01 12.16
N TYR A 37 6.71 -2.98 12.66
CA TYR A 37 6.26 -3.88 13.72
C TYR A 37 6.39 -5.36 13.33
N LEU A 38 5.93 -5.75 12.13
CA LEU A 38 5.95 -7.14 11.68
C LEU A 38 7.35 -7.63 11.30
N ARG A 39 8.26 -6.73 10.90
CA ARG A 39 9.66 -7.08 10.60
C ARG A 39 10.43 -7.50 11.85
N GLU A 40 10.07 -6.92 13.01
CA GLU A 40 10.75 -7.14 14.29
C GLU A 40 9.96 -8.09 15.22
N HIS A 41 8.85 -8.66 14.75
CA HIS A 41 8.00 -9.51 15.57
C HIS A 41 8.65 -10.88 15.84
N PRO A 42 8.65 -11.40 17.09
CA PRO A 42 9.39 -12.61 17.44
C PRO A 42 8.78 -13.91 16.92
N GLN A 43 7.47 -13.94 16.62
CA GLN A 43 6.74 -15.17 16.29
C GLN A 43 6.17 -15.21 14.86
N VAL A 44 6.17 -14.09 14.14
CA VAL A 44 5.68 -14.02 12.76
C VAL A 44 6.66 -13.21 11.93
N SER A 45 6.68 -13.47 10.62
CA SER A 45 7.51 -12.70 9.69
C SER A 45 6.65 -12.16 8.56
N LEU A 46 6.85 -10.89 8.22
CA LEU A 46 6.20 -10.29 7.05
C LEU A 46 6.76 -10.93 5.77
N LYS A 47 5.93 -11.71 5.07
CA LYS A 47 6.33 -12.35 3.80
C LYS A 47 6.14 -11.45 2.59
N ALA A 48 5.03 -10.70 2.57
CA ALA A 48 4.71 -9.79 1.48
C ALA A 48 3.76 -8.70 1.97
N PHE A 49 3.92 -7.51 1.39
CA PHE A 49 2.94 -6.44 1.45
C PHE A 49 2.36 -6.23 0.05
N LEU A 50 1.05 -6.42 -0.10
CA LEU A 50 0.34 -6.30 -1.37
C LEU A 50 -0.47 -5.01 -1.36
N SER A 51 -0.30 -4.19 -2.39
CA SER A 51 -1.14 -3.01 -2.62
C SER A 51 -2.06 -3.26 -3.80
N LEU A 52 -3.36 -3.07 -3.59
CA LEU A 52 -4.36 -3.04 -4.65
C LEU A 52 -4.66 -1.59 -4.99
N VAL A 53 -4.42 -1.19 -6.24
CA VAL A 53 -4.65 0.18 -6.68
C VAL A 53 -5.66 0.20 -7.82
N ASP A 54 -6.64 1.08 -7.70
CA ASP A 54 -7.68 1.28 -8.70
C ASP A 54 -7.13 2.11 -9.86
N THR A 55 -6.97 1.47 -11.03
CA THR A 55 -6.40 2.12 -12.22
C THR A 55 -7.34 3.16 -12.81
N VAL A 56 -8.67 2.96 -12.70
CA VAL A 56 -9.66 3.94 -13.18
C VAL A 56 -9.58 5.20 -12.34
N MET A 57 -9.52 5.04 -11.02
CA MET A 57 -9.37 6.18 -10.11
C MET A 57 -8.05 6.93 -10.34
N LEU A 58 -6.93 6.22 -10.53
CA LEU A 58 -5.66 6.85 -10.89
C LEU A 58 -5.72 7.64 -12.19
N ASN A 59 -6.41 7.10 -13.19
CA ASN A 59 -6.58 7.75 -14.48
C ASN A 59 -7.39 9.05 -14.36
N ASP A 60 -8.56 8.96 -13.72
CA ASP A 60 -9.56 10.02 -13.73
C ASP A 60 -9.23 11.13 -12.72
N ASP A 61 -8.79 10.76 -11.51
CA ASP A 61 -8.61 11.72 -10.41
C ASP A 61 -7.17 12.23 -10.30
N TYR A 62 -6.18 11.47 -10.81
CA TYR A 62 -4.76 11.75 -10.62
C TYR A 62 -3.94 11.89 -11.91
N ASP A 63 -4.59 12.19 -13.04
CA ASP A 63 -3.95 12.37 -14.35
C ASP A 63 -3.05 11.17 -14.72
N GLY A 64 -3.64 9.97 -14.63
CA GLY A 64 -2.91 8.72 -14.87
C GLY A 64 -1.79 8.45 -13.84
N GLY A 65 -1.94 8.95 -12.61
CA GLY A 65 -0.93 8.83 -11.55
C GLY A 65 0.25 9.80 -11.66
N LYS A 66 0.35 10.61 -12.71
CA LYS A 66 1.47 11.55 -12.93
C LYS A 66 1.58 12.62 -11.84
N LYS A 67 0.45 12.98 -11.22
CA LYS A 67 0.40 13.98 -10.14
C LYS A 67 0.84 13.43 -8.78
N LEU A 68 0.89 12.12 -8.60
CA LEU A 68 1.16 11.53 -7.27
C LEU A 68 2.54 11.89 -6.73
N ILE A 69 3.59 11.73 -7.54
CA ILE A 69 4.97 12.00 -7.09
C ILE A 69 5.16 13.50 -6.78
N PRO A 70 4.79 14.45 -7.66
CA PRO A 70 4.95 15.88 -7.35
C PRO A 70 4.16 16.32 -6.11
N VAL A 71 2.90 15.90 -5.97
CA VAL A 71 2.05 16.25 -4.82
C VAL A 71 2.60 15.64 -3.53
N PHE A 72 3.07 14.38 -3.59
CA PHE A 72 3.70 13.73 -2.45
C PHE A 72 4.96 14.49 -1.99
N GLN A 73 5.83 14.91 -2.92
CA GLN A 73 7.01 15.71 -2.60
C GLN A 73 6.65 17.07 -2.00
N GLU A 74 5.62 17.74 -2.53
CA GLU A 74 5.12 19.00 -1.96
C GLU A 74 4.61 18.81 -0.53
N HIS A 75 3.83 17.76 -0.28
CA HIS A 75 3.36 17.42 1.07
C HIS A 75 4.50 17.14 2.03
N LEU A 76 5.51 16.36 1.62
CA LEU A 76 6.72 16.12 2.42
C LEU A 76 7.44 17.42 2.79
N ASN A 77 7.64 18.32 1.81
CA ASN A 77 8.33 19.60 2.02
C ASN A 77 7.58 20.52 2.98
N ARG A 78 6.24 20.47 2.98
CA ARG A 78 5.38 21.26 3.87
C ARG A 78 5.10 20.58 5.21
N GLY A 79 5.55 19.33 5.40
CA GLY A 79 5.19 18.53 6.56
C GLY A 79 3.69 18.21 6.66
N THR A 80 2.96 18.30 5.54
CA THR A 80 1.54 17.97 5.46
C THR A 80 1.33 16.55 4.95
N ARG A 81 0.09 16.04 5.04
CA ARG A 81 -0.29 14.73 4.52
C ARG A 81 -1.66 14.82 3.87
N GLY A 82 -1.80 14.18 2.71
CA GLY A 82 -3.06 14.04 1.97
C GLY A 82 -3.30 12.59 1.53
N VAL A 83 -4.40 12.36 0.82
CA VAL A 83 -4.74 11.04 0.26
C VAL A 83 -3.69 10.59 -0.76
N GLU A 84 -3.13 11.52 -1.52
CA GLU A 84 -2.04 11.30 -2.48
C GLU A 84 -0.78 10.79 -1.77
N SER A 85 -0.47 11.34 -0.59
CA SER A 85 0.66 10.87 0.21
C SER A 85 0.46 9.44 0.67
N LEU A 86 -0.77 9.11 1.09
CA LEU A 86 -1.10 7.77 1.52
C LEU A 86 -1.01 6.75 0.37
N LEU A 87 -1.55 7.11 -0.80
CA LEU A 87 -1.49 6.25 -1.99
C LEU A 87 -0.04 6.05 -2.46
N ALA A 88 0.76 7.13 -2.48
CA ALA A 88 2.17 7.06 -2.80
C ALA A 88 2.95 6.17 -1.82
N GLU A 89 2.71 6.30 -0.51
CA GLU A 89 3.29 5.42 0.52
C GLU A 89 2.90 3.95 0.30
N GLN A 90 1.62 3.67 0.05
CA GLN A 90 1.14 2.30 -0.18
C GLN A 90 1.78 1.67 -1.43
N ILE A 91 2.01 2.44 -2.50
CA ILE A 91 2.74 1.97 -3.68
C ILE A 91 4.21 1.73 -3.34
N MET A 92 4.86 2.68 -2.66
CA MET A 92 6.29 2.64 -2.32
C MET A 92 6.67 1.48 -1.41
N PHE A 93 5.82 1.13 -0.43
CA PHE A 93 6.15 0.12 0.57
C PHE A 93 5.71 -1.31 0.20
N CYS A 94 5.03 -1.50 -0.93
CA CYS A 94 4.58 -2.82 -1.33
C CYS A 94 5.68 -3.67 -2.00
N ASN A 95 5.61 -4.98 -1.78
CA ASN A 95 6.43 -5.93 -2.55
C ASN A 95 5.77 -6.31 -3.87
N LYS A 96 4.44 -6.20 -3.93
CA LYS A 96 3.62 -6.48 -5.11
C LYS A 96 2.52 -5.44 -5.21
N LEU A 97 2.47 -4.78 -6.35
CA LEU A 97 1.40 -3.89 -6.73
C LEU A 97 0.47 -4.61 -7.72
N LEU A 98 -0.83 -4.57 -7.46
CA LEU A 98 -1.84 -5.02 -8.41
C LEU A 98 -2.68 -3.82 -8.84
N LEU A 99 -2.57 -3.50 -10.13
CA LEU A 99 -3.47 -2.56 -10.79
C LEU A 99 -4.80 -3.27 -11.08
N THR A 100 -5.90 -2.70 -10.60
CA THR A 100 -7.24 -3.30 -10.63
C THR A 100 -8.19 -2.49 -11.50
N LYS A 101 -9.32 -3.11 -11.90
CA LYS A 101 -10.33 -2.52 -12.80
C LYS A 101 -9.80 -2.19 -14.21
N ASN A 102 -8.76 -2.89 -14.64
CA ASN A 102 -8.12 -2.69 -15.95
C ASN A 102 -9.05 -3.02 -17.12
N ASP A 103 -10.09 -3.83 -16.90
CA ASP A 103 -11.14 -4.15 -17.87
C ASP A 103 -11.92 -2.91 -18.34
N ARG A 104 -11.89 -1.83 -17.58
CA ARG A 104 -12.60 -0.57 -17.87
C ARG A 104 -11.79 0.43 -18.68
N LEU A 105 -10.51 0.14 -18.94
CA LEU A 105 -9.60 1.06 -19.61
C LEU A 105 -8.93 0.38 -20.81
N PRO A 106 -8.61 1.13 -21.87
CA PRO A 106 -7.75 0.62 -22.92
C PRO A 106 -6.38 0.20 -22.36
N PHE A 107 -5.82 -0.88 -22.90
CA PHE A 107 -4.52 -1.42 -22.45
C PHE A 107 -3.40 -0.38 -22.44
N TYR A 108 -3.37 0.52 -23.42
CA TYR A 108 -2.37 1.58 -23.47
C TYR A 108 -2.47 2.53 -22.26
N VAL A 109 -3.67 2.83 -21.77
CA VAL A 109 -3.87 3.67 -20.58
C VAL A 109 -3.34 2.97 -19.34
N VAL A 110 -3.64 1.69 -19.16
CA VAL A 110 -3.14 0.89 -18.03
C VAL A 110 -1.60 0.87 -18.01
N THR A 111 -0.99 0.71 -19.18
CA THR A 111 0.47 0.73 -19.34
C THR A 111 1.07 2.09 -18.97
N GLU A 112 0.42 3.18 -19.39
CA GLU A 112 0.85 4.53 -19.07
C GLU A 112 0.72 4.85 -17.57
N VAL A 113 -0.36 4.40 -16.92
CA VAL A 113 -0.52 4.52 -15.46
C VAL A 113 0.59 3.75 -14.74
N ALA A 114 0.85 2.50 -15.14
CA ALA A 114 1.92 1.69 -14.55
C ALA A 114 3.28 2.38 -14.68
N ARG A 115 3.57 2.95 -15.85
CA ARG A 115 4.81 3.70 -16.13
C ARG A 115 4.92 4.96 -15.27
N ALA A 116 3.82 5.68 -15.05
CA ALA A 116 3.80 6.91 -14.27
C ALA A 116 4.09 6.67 -12.77
N ILE A 117 3.59 5.56 -12.21
CA ILE A 117 3.76 5.24 -10.79
C ILE A 117 4.99 4.38 -10.50
N HIS A 118 5.59 3.73 -11.50
CA HIS A 118 6.78 2.89 -11.35
C HIS A 118 7.94 3.55 -10.57
N PRO A 119 8.23 4.86 -10.71
CA PRO A 119 9.30 5.49 -9.92
C PRO A 119 9.06 5.49 -8.40
N LEU A 120 7.82 5.28 -7.92
CA LEU A 120 7.53 5.11 -6.50
C LEU A 120 7.99 3.74 -5.99
N ASN A 121 8.05 2.73 -6.85
CA ASN A 121 8.43 1.35 -6.52
C ASN A 121 9.02 0.63 -7.76
N PRO A 122 10.34 0.77 -7.98
CA PRO A 122 11.04 0.24 -9.16
C PRO A 122 11.29 -1.27 -9.13
#